data_AF-A0A099J3S3-F1
#
_entry.id   AF-A0A099J3S3-F1
#
_cell.length_a   1.000
_cell.length_b   1.000
_cell.length_c   1.000
_cell.angle_alpha   90.00
_cell.angle_beta   90.00
_cell.angle_gamma   90.00
#
_symmetry.space_group_name_H-M   'P 1'
#
loop_
_entity.id
_entity.type
_entity.pdbx_description
1 polymer ?
#
loop_
_entity_poly.entity_id
_entity_poly.type
_entity_poly.pdbx_seq_one_letter_code
_entity_poly.pdbx_strand_id
1 'polypeptide(L)'
;MKIRFAASAAALLLLALTGCANNTGGNIPPEEPAPTTTTQSSAVAHELTTACASAFEQSEVDLHTMYDSGRENDEVAFTAALDPLFDACESPADLYAGGVKYPYVYGLTDGLYLDAMTLKIYCSGYEATPACTDMDSFKP
;
A
#
# COMPACT_ATOMS: atom_id res chain seq x y z
N MET A 1 22.08 -42.57 -11.84
CA MET A 1 22.52 -42.04 -10.53
C MET A 1 21.27 -41.93 -9.66
N LYS A 2 21.15 -42.77 -8.62
CA LYS A 2 19.97 -42.86 -7.73
C LYS A 2 20.30 -42.10 -6.45
N ILE A 3 19.58 -41.04 -6.12
CA ILE A 3 19.72 -40.33 -4.85
C ILE A 3 18.49 -40.66 -4.01
N ARG A 4 18.73 -41.25 -2.84
CA ARG A 4 17.71 -41.67 -1.87
C ARG A 4 17.41 -40.51 -0.92
N PHE A 5 16.12 -40.26 -0.71
CA PHE A 5 15.60 -39.41 0.35
C PHE A 5 15.78 -40.09 1.71
N ALA A 6 16.22 -39.34 2.72
CA ALA A 6 16.10 -39.71 4.11
C ALA A 6 15.31 -38.61 4.82
N ALA A 7 14.09 -38.96 5.22
CA ALA A 7 13.27 -38.20 6.14
C ALA A 7 13.88 -38.29 7.55
N SER A 8 13.74 -37.23 8.34
CA SER A 8 13.82 -37.31 9.80
C SER A 8 12.61 -36.62 10.38
N ALA A 9 11.93 -37.39 11.24
CA ALA A 9 10.63 -37.14 11.79
C ALA A 9 10.68 -36.21 13.02
N ALA A 10 9.54 -35.52 13.21
CA ALA A 10 8.86 -35.23 14.47
C ALA A 10 9.63 -34.59 15.64
N ALA A 11 9.16 -33.43 16.09
CA ALA A 11 8.62 -33.28 17.45
C ALA A 11 7.93 -31.91 17.62
N LEU A 12 6.66 -31.93 18.02
CA LEU A 12 5.98 -30.82 18.67
C LEU A 12 6.60 -30.58 20.06
N LEU A 13 6.86 -29.32 20.41
CA LEU A 13 6.95 -28.82 21.79
C LEU A 13 6.31 -27.43 21.80
N LEU A 14 5.08 -27.26 22.27
CA LEU A 14 4.65 -27.08 23.67
C LEU A 14 5.37 -25.94 24.40
N LEU A 15 4.52 -25.01 24.88
CA LEU A 15 4.80 -23.79 25.61
C LEU A 15 5.86 -23.95 26.72
N ALA A 16 6.77 -22.99 26.78
CA ALA A 16 7.49 -22.64 28.00
C ALA A 16 7.37 -21.13 28.24
N LEU A 17 6.31 -20.73 28.97
CA LEU A 17 6.36 -19.55 29.82
C LEU A 17 7.30 -19.88 30.98
N THR A 18 8.50 -19.31 30.97
CA THR A 18 9.32 -19.21 32.18
C THR A 18 9.76 -17.76 32.32
N GLY A 19 9.24 -17.14 33.36
CA GLY A 19 9.37 -15.73 33.66
C GLY A 19 10.80 -15.29 33.89
N CYS A 20 11.03 -14.02 33.57
CA CYS A 20 12.24 -13.29 33.87
C CYS A 20 12.38 -13.11 35.39
N ALA A 21 13.53 -13.56 35.89
CA ALA A 21 14.33 -13.05 37.02
C ALA A 21 13.62 -12.59 38.31
N ASN A 22 13.80 -13.36 39.39
CA ASN A 22 13.75 -12.86 40.75
C ASN A 22 15.19 -12.52 41.20
N ASN A 23 15.50 -11.23 41.35
CA ASN A 23 16.65 -10.75 42.12
C ASN A 23 16.19 -9.57 42.97
N THR A 24 16.15 -9.78 44.28
CA THR A 24 15.74 -8.80 45.29
C THR A 24 16.86 -7.79 45.52
N GLY A 25 16.59 -6.52 45.21
CA GLY A 25 17.41 -5.37 45.62
C GLY A 25 16.54 -4.13 45.59
N GLY A 26 16.17 -3.63 46.78
CA GLY A 26 15.21 -2.54 46.93
C GLY A 26 15.68 -1.24 46.27
N ASN A 27 14.81 -0.69 45.43
CA ASN A 27 14.56 0.74 45.26
C ASN A 27 13.22 0.90 44.54
N ILE A 28 12.46 1.88 44.99
CA ILE A 28 11.07 2.18 44.62
C ILE A 28 10.90 2.16 43.08
N PRO A 29 9.94 1.41 42.52
CA PRO A 29 9.70 1.46 41.08
C PRO A 29 9.23 2.87 40.71
N PRO A 30 9.82 3.52 39.68
CA PRO A 30 9.20 4.71 39.13
C PRO A 30 7.79 4.34 38.64
N GLU A 31 6.83 5.21 38.93
CA GLU A 31 5.46 5.15 38.44
C GLU A 31 5.45 4.66 36.99
N GLU A 32 4.89 3.46 36.78
CA GLU A 32 4.59 2.96 35.45
C GLU A 32 3.71 4.03 34.80
N PRO A 33 4.15 4.72 33.73
CA PRO A 33 3.21 5.50 32.96
C PRO A 33 2.15 4.51 32.50
N ALA A 34 0.90 4.76 32.91
CA ALA A 34 -0.30 4.09 32.43
C ALA A 34 -0.12 3.78 30.94
N PRO A 35 -0.56 2.60 30.45
CA PRO A 35 -0.29 2.17 29.08
C PRO A 35 -0.62 3.35 28.19
N THR A 36 0.43 3.97 27.61
CA THR A 36 0.25 5.05 26.68
C THR A 36 -0.66 4.45 25.65
N THR A 37 -1.89 4.95 25.63
CA THR A 37 -2.91 4.60 24.67
C THR A 37 -2.14 4.47 23.38
N THR A 38 -2.07 3.26 22.82
CA THR A 38 -1.59 3.13 21.46
C THR A 38 -2.48 4.10 20.72
N THR A 39 -1.92 5.25 20.37
CA THR A 39 -2.46 6.09 19.33
C THR A 39 -2.40 5.14 18.16
N GLN A 40 -3.47 4.35 18.00
CA GLN A 40 -3.86 3.81 16.71
C GLN A 40 -3.68 5.02 15.83
N SER A 41 -2.65 4.97 14.99
CA SER A 41 -2.44 5.96 13.97
C SER A 41 -3.81 6.16 13.37
N SER A 42 -4.41 7.32 13.63
CA SER A 42 -5.66 7.73 13.04
C SER A 42 -5.33 8.01 11.58
N ALA A 43 -4.97 6.95 10.84
CA ALA A 43 -5.25 6.84 9.44
C ALA A 43 -6.78 6.79 9.37
N VAL A 44 -7.39 7.96 9.56
CA VAL A 44 -8.67 8.25 8.95
C VAL A 44 -8.48 7.79 7.51
N ALA A 45 -9.25 6.79 7.07
CA ALA A 45 -9.24 6.38 5.68
C ALA A 45 -9.39 7.65 4.87
N HIS A 46 -8.37 8.03 4.11
CA HIS A 46 -8.38 9.27 3.35
C HIS A 46 -9.52 9.14 2.35
N GLU A 47 -10.60 9.88 2.59
CA GLU A 47 -11.79 9.79 1.75
C GLU A 47 -11.51 10.57 0.46
N LEU A 48 -11.61 9.87 -0.66
CA LEU A 48 -11.45 10.46 -1.97
C LEU A 48 -12.49 11.56 -2.21
N THR A 49 -12.05 12.65 -2.82
CA THR A 49 -12.98 13.61 -3.41
C THR A 49 -13.85 12.92 -4.47
N THR A 50 -15.08 13.38 -4.67
CA THR A 50 -15.96 12.84 -5.71
C THR A 50 -15.30 12.88 -7.09
N ALA A 51 -14.57 13.95 -7.40
CA ALA A 51 -13.88 14.11 -8.68
C ALA A 51 -12.79 13.06 -8.87
N CYS A 52 -11.90 12.88 -7.88
CA CYS A 52 -10.84 11.88 -7.95
C CYS A 52 -11.41 10.46 -8.03
N ALA A 53 -12.43 10.13 -7.22
CA ALA A 53 -13.10 8.84 -7.27
C ALA A 53 -13.72 8.54 -8.65
N SER A 54 -14.43 9.52 -9.25
CA SER A 54 -15.01 9.35 -10.58
C SER A 54 -13.93 9.23 -11.67
N ALA A 55 -12.80 9.94 -11.54
CA ALA A 55 -11.69 9.79 -12.46
C ALA A 55 -11.12 8.37 -12.41
N PHE A 56 -10.90 7.80 -11.22
CA PHE A 56 -10.47 6.40 -11.06
C PHE A 56 -11.46 5.38 -11.65
N GLU A 57 -12.76 5.56 -11.43
CA GLU A 57 -13.79 4.69 -12.03
C GLU A 57 -13.74 4.73 -13.55
N GLN A 58 -13.58 5.91 -14.13
CA GLN A 58 -13.49 6.06 -15.58
C GLN A 58 -12.18 5.47 -16.13
N SER A 59 -11.04 5.73 -15.46
CA SER A 59 -9.75 5.16 -15.85
C SER A 59 -9.78 3.63 -15.84
N GLU A 60 -10.41 3.01 -14.84
CA GLU A 60 -10.55 1.55 -14.79
C GLU A 60 -11.37 1.01 -15.98
N VAL A 61 -12.49 1.66 -16.32
CA VAL A 61 -13.31 1.32 -17.49
C VAL A 61 -12.53 1.48 -18.80
N ASP A 62 -11.80 2.58 -18.94
CA ASP A 62 -11.03 2.88 -20.15
C ASP A 62 -9.87 1.90 -20.33
N LEU A 63 -9.17 1.55 -19.24
CA LEU A 63 -8.12 0.54 -19.26
C LEU A 63 -8.69 -0.83 -19.63
N HIS A 64 -9.79 -1.26 -19.00
CA HIS A 64 -10.44 -2.53 -19.37
C HIS A 64 -10.82 -2.55 -20.85
N THR A 65 -11.43 -1.46 -21.35
CA THR A 65 -11.78 -1.32 -22.78
C THR A 65 -10.56 -1.41 -23.68
N MET A 66 -9.45 -0.77 -23.29
CA MET A 66 -8.18 -0.81 -24.02
C MET A 66 -7.61 -2.23 -24.09
N TYR A 67 -7.55 -2.94 -22.96
CA TYR A 67 -7.06 -4.30 -22.87
C TYR A 67 -7.96 -5.28 -23.65
N ASP A 68 -9.28 -5.18 -23.50
CA ASP A 68 -10.25 -6.02 -24.23
C ASP A 68 -10.20 -5.78 -25.76
N SER A 69 -9.75 -4.60 -26.18
CA SER A 69 -9.58 -4.24 -27.59
C SER A 69 -8.20 -4.59 -28.16
N GLY A 70 -7.31 -5.22 -27.38
CA GLY A 70 -5.96 -5.57 -27.82
C GLY A 70 -5.05 -4.36 -28.07
N ARG A 71 -5.26 -3.26 -27.33
CA ARG A 71 -4.49 -2.02 -27.42
C ARG A 71 -3.54 -1.84 -26.24
N GLU A 72 -3.09 -2.93 -25.62
CA GLU A 72 -2.25 -2.88 -24.42
C GLU A 72 -0.88 -2.22 -24.61
N ASN A 73 -0.40 -2.13 -25.86
CA ASN A 73 0.86 -1.46 -26.21
C ASN A 73 0.65 -0.04 -26.76
N ASP A 74 -0.58 0.48 -26.73
CA ASP A 74 -0.92 1.83 -27.17
C ASP A 74 -0.70 2.81 -26.02
N GLU A 75 0.54 3.28 -25.88
CA GLU A 75 0.95 4.22 -24.84
C GLU A 75 0.10 5.51 -24.81
N VAL A 76 -0.42 5.93 -25.97
CA VAL A 76 -1.28 7.12 -26.05
C VAL A 76 -2.65 6.82 -25.44
N ALA A 77 -3.21 5.65 -25.70
CA ALA A 77 -4.47 5.22 -25.08
C ALA A 77 -4.32 5.02 -23.57
N PHE A 78 -3.20 4.42 -23.15
CA PHE A 78 -2.89 4.23 -21.73
C PHE A 78 -2.75 5.58 -21.01
N THR A 79 -1.97 6.50 -21.58
CA THR A 79 -1.80 7.86 -21.04
C THR A 79 -3.15 8.59 -20.98
N ALA A 80 -3.96 8.54 -22.05
CA ALA A 80 -5.26 9.19 -22.08
C ALA A 80 -6.24 8.64 -21.04
N ALA A 81 -6.15 7.35 -20.69
CA ALA A 81 -6.96 6.75 -19.64
C ALA A 81 -6.54 7.24 -18.23
N LEU A 82 -5.27 7.58 -18.02
CA LEU A 82 -4.72 7.96 -16.72
C LEU A 82 -4.63 9.47 -16.49
N ASP A 83 -4.42 10.26 -17.54
CA ASP A 83 -4.29 11.73 -17.51
C ASP A 83 -5.33 12.41 -16.58
N PRO A 84 -6.63 12.07 -16.65
CA PRO A 84 -7.65 12.71 -15.82
C PRO A 84 -7.43 12.58 -14.31
N LEU A 85 -6.72 11.53 -13.85
CA LEU A 85 -6.43 11.32 -12.43
C LEU A 85 -5.58 12.46 -11.87
N PHE A 86 -4.60 12.94 -12.63
CA PHE A 86 -3.63 13.92 -12.16
C PHE A 86 -4.20 15.34 -12.07
N ASP A 87 -5.29 15.61 -12.78
CA ASP A 87 -6.05 16.86 -12.68
C ASP A 87 -7.18 16.77 -11.63
N ALA A 88 -7.76 15.58 -11.42
CA ALA A 88 -8.91 15.39 -10.54
C ALA A 88 -8.52 15.13 -9.06
N CYS A 89 -7.35 14.56 -8.81
CA CYS A 89 -6.86 14.25 -7.47
C CYS A 89 -6.04 15.42 -6.91
N GLU A 90 -6.30 15.80 -5.66
CA GLU A 90 -5.79 17.04 -5.07
C GLU A 90 -4.48 16.84 -4.30
N SER A 91 -4.04 15.59 -4.12
CA SER A 91 -2.85 15.24 -3.33
C SER A 91 -2.32 13.83 -3.65
N PRO A 92 -1.07 13.52 -3.26
CA PRO A 92 -0.55 12.15 -3.26
C PRO A 92 -1.39 11.15 -2.46
N ALA A 93 -2.04 11.62 -1.39
CA ALA A 93 -2.92 10.81 -0.57
C ALA A 93 -4.19 10.38 -1.34
N ASP A 94 -4.71 11.26 -2.21
CA ASP A 94 -5.83 10.92 -3.08
C ASP A 94 -5.44 9.85 -4.11
N LEU A 95 -4.29 9.98 -4.78
CA LEU A 95 -3.81 8.95 -5.71
C LEU A 95 -3.61 7.61 -5.01
N TYR A 96 -3.02 7.61 -3.81
CA TYR A 96 -2.84 6.39 -3.04
C TYR A 96 -4.17 5.75 -2.63
N ALA A 97 -5.09 6.52 -2.04
CA ALA A 97 -6.39 6.01 -1.62
C ALA A 97 -7.21 5.48 -2.82
N GLY A 98 -7.10 6.16 -3.97
CA GLY A 98 -7.69 5.73 -5.23
C GLY A 98 -7.08 4.42 -5.71
N GLY A 99 -5.76 4.31 -5.74
CA GLY A 99 -5.08 3.09 -6.14
C GLY A 99 -5.31 1.88 -5.24
N VAL A 100 -5.50 2.10 -3.93
CA VAL A 100 -5.91 1.05 -3.00
C VAL A 100 -7.33 0.56 -3.32
N LYS A 101 -8.24 1.47 -3.70
CA LYS A 101 -9.62 1.14 -4.05
C LYS A 101 -9.76 0.53 -5.46
N TYR A 102 -8.93 0.97 -6.41
CA TYR A 102 -8.97 0.60 -7.83
C TYR A 102 -7.58 0.06 -8.28
N PRO A 103 -7.15 -1.11 -7.76
CA PRO A 103 -5.79 -1.62 -8.00
C PRO A 103 -5.48 -1.92 -9.47
N TYR A 104 -6.51 -2.19 -10.29
CA TYR A 104 -6.36 -2.43 -11.72
C TYR A 104 -5.75 -1.24 -12.47
N VAL A 105 -6.05 -0.01 -12.04
CA VAL A 105 -5.51 1.23 -12.63
C VAL A 105 -3.98 1.28 -12.54
N TYR A 106 -3.43 0.66 -11.50
CA TYR A 106 -1.98 0.54 -11.28
C TYR A 106 -1.39 -0.78 -11.79
N GLY A 107 -2.17 -1.59 -12.52
CA GLY A 107 -1.76 -2.91 -12.98
C GLY A 107 -1.48 -3.90 -11.82
N LEU A 108 -2.03 -3.63 -10.64
CA LEU A 108 -1.83 -4.47 -9.46
C LEU A 108 -2.81 -5.66 -9.49
N THR A 109 -2.30 -6.87 -9.26
CA THR A 109 -3.06 -8.13 -9.25
C THR A 109 -2.91 -8.84 -7.90
N ASP A 110 -3.83 -9.77 -7.60
CA ASP A 110 -4.01 -10.48 -6.34
C ASP A 110 -2.76 -10.65 -5.45
N GLY A 111 -2.63 -9.75 -4.47
CA GLY A 111 -1.57 -9.77 -3.46
C GLY A 111 -0.44 -8.76 -3.66
N LEU A 112 -0.42 -8.04 -4.78
CA LEU A 112 0.44 -6.87 -4.96
C LEU A 112 -0.13 -5.68 -4.18
N TYR A 113 0.76 -4.93 -3.54
CA TYR A 113 0.41 -3.73 -2.80
C TYR A 113 0.92 -2.49 -3.54
N LEU A 114 0.19 -1.40 -3.40
CA LEU A 114 0.61 -0.10 -3.93
C LEU A 114 1.71 0.45 -3.04
N ASP A 115 2.93 0.50 -3.56
CA ASP A 115 4.07 1.07 -2.86
C ASP A 115 4.39 2.50 -3.34
N ALA A 116 5.22 3.19 -2.56
CA ALA A 116 5.62 4.56 -2.87
C ALA A 116 6.43 4.67 -4.18
N MET A 117 7.15 3.62 -4.60
CA MET A 117 7.89 3.62 -5.86
C MET A 117 6.94 3.54 -7.06
N THR A 118 5.91 2.68 -6.99
CA THR A 118 4.86 2.61 -8.01
C THR A 118 4.16 3.95 -8.17
N LEU A 119 3.79 4.62 -7.08
CA LEU A 119 3.23 5.98 -7.14
C LEU A 119 4.19 6.98 -7.79
N LYS A 120 5.49 6.94 -7.47
CA LYS A 120 6.50 7.80 -8.11
C LYS A 120 6.64 7.54 -9.61
N ILE A 121 6.54 6.30 -10.05
CA ILE A 121 6.59 5.95 -11.48
C ILE A 121 5.40 6.58 -12.20
N TYR A 122 4.19 6.44 -11.65
CA TYR A 122 2.99 7.04 -12.24
C TYR A 122 3.02 8.57 -12.22
N CYS A 123 3.68 9.18 -11.24
CA CYS A 123 3.87 10.63 -11.18
C CYS A 123 4.96 11.18 -12.12
N SER A 124 5.73 10.32 -12.80
CA SER A 124 6.76 10.76 -13.75
C SER A 124 6.12 11.51 -14.91
N GLY A 125 6.45 12.79 -15.08
CA GLY A 125 5.83 13.69 -16.06
C GLY A 125 4.62 14.48 -15.55
N TYR A 126 4.14 14.20 -14.33
CA TYR A 126 3.04 14.92 -13.67
C TYR A 126 3.49 15.61 -12.38
N GLU A 127 4.80 15.79 -12.16
CA GLU A 127 5.35 16.28 -10.89
C GLU A 127 4.82 17.67 -10.48
N ALA A 128 4.31 18.44 -11.45
CA ALA A 128 3.73 19.75 -11.23
C ALA A 128 2.24 19.73 -10.83
N THR A 129 1.56 18.58 -10.88
CA THR A 129 0.16 18.47 -10.48
C THR A 129 0.01 18.33 -8.96
N PRO A 130 -1.13 18.75 -8.38
CA PRO A 130 -1.37 18.56 -6.95
C PRO A 130 -1.29 17.09 -6.52
N ALA A 131 -1.78 16.19 -7.38
CA ALA A 131 -1.74 14.74 -7.18
C ALA A 131 -0.31 14.18 -6.95
N CYS A 132 0.71 14.84 -7.51
CA CYS A 132 2.09 14.35 -7.51
C CYS A 132 3.10 15.28 -6.81
N THR A 133 2.65 16.45 -6.35
CA THR A 133 3.50 17.39 -5.60
C THR A 133 3.98 16.74 -4.31
N ASP A 134 5.28 16.88 -4.02
CA ASP A 134 5.93 16.34 -2.81
C ASP A 134 5.83 14.80 -2.64
N MET A 135 5.63 14.04 -3.72
CA MET A 135 5.55 12.57 -3.70
C MET A 135 6.79 11.90 -3.08
N ASP A 136 7.97 12.53 -3.14
CA ASP A 136 9.18 12.02 -2.46
C ASP A 136 9.07 11.97 -0.94
N SER A 137 8.24 12.84 -0.37
CA SER A 137 8.01 12.92 1.08
C SER A 137 6.74 12.17 1.52
N PHE A 138 5.91 11.74 0.58
CA PHE A 138 4.68 11.01 0.85
C PHE A 138 4.98 9.61 1.41
N LYS A 139 4.20 9.19 2.41
CA LYS A 139 4.32 7.88 3.07
C LYS A 139 2.93 7.21 3.08
N PRO A 140 2.70 6.23 2.18
CA PRO A 140 1.46 5.47 2.10
C PRO A 140 1.19 4.57 3.31
#